data_AF-A0A812W100-F1
#
_entry.id   AF-A0A812W100-F1
#
_cell.length_a   1.000
_cell.length_b   1.000
_cell.length_c   1.000
_cell.angle_alpha   90.00
_cell.angle_beta   90.00
_cell.angle_gamma   90.00
#
_symmetry.space_group_name_H-M   'P 1'
#
loop_
_entity.id
_entity.type
_entity.pdbx_description
1 polymer ?
#
loop_
_entity_poly.entity_id
_entity_poly.type
_entity_poly.pdbx_seq_one_letter_code
_entity_poly.pdbx_strand_id
1 'polypeptide(L)'
;MPGRRSRSRDRRDRRSRSRSRDRRSRDRRSPRRREDDRRPARRSPVMTRIPPPAKKEEPEEGVTLEQRQNAIECEGHLYAAIDFTPPQSVPDIGLDVTPRYYQPNEGSKGLTYNKIPGGWELADATDVVKEKVIKPYPWGTHLLVAKDSKAYQTAKGERPGSLEMLWDYAKDPAKGYRLEAKVGMNARWHGRLLIRSTVCFASG
;
A
#
# COMPACT_ATOMS: atom_id res chain seq x y z
N MET A 1 -35.05 -3.56 -58.94
CA MET A 1 -34.34 -4.50 -59.84
C MET A 1 -33.26 -5.23 -59.04
N PRO A 2 -33.35 -6.56 -58.91
CA PRO A 2 -32.44 -7.41 -58.15
C PRO A 2 -31.31 -7.98 -59.04
N GLY A 3 -30.19 -8.39 -58.44
CA GLY A 3 -29.16 -9.24 -59.07
C GLY A 3 -28.11 -9.65 -58.05
N ARG A 4 -28.24 -10.79 -57.35
CA ARG A 4 -27.92 -12.18 -57.75
C ARG A 4 -26.50 -12.37 -58.31
N ARG A 5 -25.67 -13.11 -57.55
CA ARG A 5 -24.93 -14.36 -57.90
C ARG A 5 -23.89 -14.60 -56.79
N SER A 6 -24.06 -15.55 -55.85
CA SER A 6 -24.01 -17.02 -55.97
C SER A 6 -22.69 -17.56 -56.54
N ARG A 7 -21.95 -18.31 -55.70
CA ARG A 7 -21.25 -19.61 -55.96
C ARG A 7 -20.25 -19.83 -54.81
N SER A 8 -20.46 -20.71 -53.83
CA SER A 8 -20.57 -22.18 -53.83
C SER A 8 -19.26 -22.91 -54.11
N ARG A 9 -19.03 -23.97 -53.31
CA ARG A 9 -18.18 -25.16 -53.52
C ARG A 9 -16.69 -24.96 -53.23
N ASP A 10 -15.96 -25.92 -52.68
CA ASP A 10 -16.22 -27.31 -52.32
C ASP A 10 -14.98 -27.84 -51.57
N ARG A 11 -15.20 -28.84 -50.71
CA ARG A 11 -14.43 -30.09 -50.60
C ARG A 11 -13.01 -30.15 -50.00
N ARG A 12 -12.96 -31.14 -49.08
CA ARG A 12 -12.01 -32.28 -49.00
C ARG A 12 -10.68 -31.99 -48.33
N ASP A 13 -10.03 -32.92 -47.66
CA ASP A 13 -10.36 -34.22 -47.05
C ASP A 13 -9.02 -34.63 -46.40
N ARG A 14 -9.06 -35.42 -45.33
CA ARG A 14 -8.09 -36.49 -45.02
C ARG A 14 -6.59 -36.18 -45.08
N ARG A 15 -5.89 -36.44 -43.96
CA ARG A 15 -5.13 -37.69 -43.81
C ARG A 15 -4.53 -37.87 -42.41
N SER A 16 -5.01 -38.92 -41.77
CA SER A 16 -4.33 -39.69 -40.72
C SER A 16 -3.00 -40.28 -41.22
N ARG A 17 -2.04 -40.43 -40.30
CA ARG A 17 -0.93 -41.42 -40.25
C ARG A 17 -0.21 -41.16 -38.92
N SER A 18 -0.39 -41.92 -37.83
CA SER A 18 -0.06 -43.33 -37.58
C SER A 18 1.39 -43.69 -37.90
N ARG A 19 2.21 -43.90 -36.84
CA ARG A 19 3.16 -45.02 -36.60
C ARG A 19 4.06 -44.63 -35.39
N SER A 20 4.09 -45.31 -34.24
CA SER A 20 4.22 -46.75 -33.90
C SER A 20 5.67 -47.13 -33.58
N ARG A 21 5.84 -47.81 -32.43
CA ARG A 21 6.90 -48.77 -32.03
C ARG A 21 8.25 -48.20 -31.62
N ASP A 22 9.02 -48.76 -30.69
CA ASP A 22 9.00 -50.03 -29.92
C ASP A 22 9.96 -49.81 -28.72
N ARG A 23 9.58 -50.14 -27.48
CA ARG A 23 9.99 -51.36 -26.75
C ARG A 23 11.48 -51.72 -26.88
N ARG A 24 12.21 -51.70 -25.75
CA ARG A 24 13.11 -52.79 -25.33
C ARG A 24 13.41 -52.72 -23.83
N SER A 25 12.67 -53.54 -23.09
CA SER A 25 13.10 -54.12 -21.82
C SER A 25 14.31 -55.05 -22.04
N ARG A 26 15.26 -55.08 -21.12
CA ARG A 26 15.67 -56.30 -20.38
C ARG A 26 16.94 -56.08 -19.56
N ASP A 27 16.80 -56.45 -18.28
CA ASP A 27 17.69 -57.28 -17.48
C ASP A 27 19.21 -57.10 -17.62
N ARG A 28 19.87 -56.86 -16.47
CA ARG A 28 20.77 -57.87 -15.88
C ARG A 28 21.21 -57.50 -14.47
N ARG A 29 21.13 -58.52 -13.62
CA ARG A 29 21.54 -58.61 -12.22
C ARG A 29 23.05 -58.33 -12.03
N SER A 30 23.36 -57.80 -10.84
CA SER A 30 24.68 -57.64 -10.21
C SER A 30 25.50 -58.94 -10.16
N PRO A 31 26.83 -58.85 -9.87
CA PRO A 31 27.25 -59.18 -8.50
C PRO A 31 28.49 -58.45 -7.93
N ARG A 32 28.50 -58.42 -6.59
CA ARG A 32 29.57 -58.33 -5.56
C ARG A 32 31.06 -58.34 -6.01
N ARG A 33 31.89 -57.46 -5.44
CA ARG A 33 32.94 -57.75 -4.41
C ARG A 33 33.92 -56.58 -4.17
N ARG A 34 34.26 -56.40 -2.87
CA ARG A 34 35.56 -56.01 -2.26
C ARG A 34 36.10 -54.59 -2.52
N GLU A 35 36.16 -53.75 -1.47
CA GLU A 35 37.34 -53.53 -0.59
C GLU A 35 38.53 -52.99 -1.39
N ASP A 36 38.78 -51.68 -1.32
CA ASP A 36 40.02 -51.19 -0.69
C ASP A 36 40.08 -49.66 -0.55
N ASP A 37 40.72 -49.27 0.54
CA ASP A 37 41.59 -48.11 0.72
C ASP A 37 41.07 -46.65 0.80
N ARG A 38 41.19 -46.15 2.05
CA ARG A 38 41.91 -44.91 2.43
C ARG A 38 41.40 -43.59 1.87
N ARG A 39 40.55 -42.90 2.65
CA ARG A 39 40.59 -41.42 2.72
C ARG A 39 40.51 -40.91 4.16
N PRO A 40 41.35 -39.92 4.53
CA PRO A 40 41.45 -39.41 5.88
C PRO A 40 40.21 -38.60 6.28
N ALA A 41 39.96 -38.53 7.59
CA ALA A 41 38.90 -37.73 8.19
C ALA A 41 39.01 -36.26 7.76
N ARG A 42 38.08 -35.82 6.90
CA ARG A 42 37.89 -34.39 6.64
C ARG A 42 37.36 -33.77 7.94
N ARG A 43 38.22 -32.99 8.58
CA ARG A 43 37.86 -32.02 9.62
C ARG A 43 36.61 -31.27 9.17
N SER A 44 35.52 -31.43 9.92
CA SER A 44 34.33 -30.61 9.78
C SER A 44 34.73 -29.14 9.86
N PRO A 45 34.27 -28.27 8.96
CA PRO A 45 34.52 -26.84 9.09
C PRO A 45 33.90 -26.37 10.40
N VAL A 46 34.70 -25.71 11.22
CA VAL A 46 34.24 -24.97 12.40
C VAL A 46 33.21 -23.99 11.89
N MET A 47 31.93 -24.28 12.16
CA MET A 47 30.84 -23.33 12.02
C MET A 47 31.16 -22.19 12.98
N THR A 48 31.81 -21.14 12.49
CA THR A 48 31.74 -19.83 13.12
C THR A 48 30.26 -19.50 13.21
N ARG A 49 29.70 -19.66 14.40
CA ARG A 49 28.39 -19.16 14.74
C ARG A 49 28.46 -17.66 14.48
N ILE A 50 27.95 -17.23 13.33
CA ILE A 50 27.57 -15.84 13.13
C ILE A 50 26.63 -15.56 14.31
N PRO A 51 26.99 -14.67 15.25
CA PRO A 51 26.07 -14.29 16.30
C PRO A 51 24.79 -13.82 15.60
N PRO A 52 23.61 -14.23 16.07
CA PRO A 52 22.36 -13.78 15.46
C PRO A 52 22.44 -12.26 15.32
N PRO A 53 22.06 -11.69 14.16
CA PRO A 53 22.04 -10.24 14.01
C PRO A 53 21.28 -9.70 15.21
N ALA A 54 21.91 -8.76 15.93
CA ALA A 54 21.30 -8.07 17.06
C ALA A 54 19.85 -7.80 16.65
N LYS A 55 18.90 -8.35 17.41
CA LYS A 55 17.49 -8.01 17.24
C LYS A 55 17.51 -6.49 17.17
N LYS A 56 17.19 -5.93 16.01
CA LYS A 56 16.81 -4.53 15.95
C LYS A 56 15.69 -4.47 16.98
N GLU A 57 15.96 -3.82 18.09
CA GLU A 57 14.93 -3.34 18.99
C GLU A 57 13.99 -2.59 18.06
N GLU A 58 12.88 -3.26 17.71
CA GLU A 58 11.74 -2.57 17.15
C GLU A 58 11.46 -1.48 18.18
N PRO A 59 11.56 -0.19 17.80
CA PRO A 59 11.37 0.87 18.77
C PRO A 59 10.02 0.63 19.41
N GLU A 60 10.07 0.48 20.74
CA GLU A 60 8.94 0.07 21.56
C GLU A 60 7.70 0.91 21.26
N GLU A 61 6.55 0.29 21.48
CA GLU A 61 5.17 0.65 21.14
C GLU A 61 4.70 2.01 21.70
N GLY A 62 5.44 3.08 21.39
CA GLY A 62 5.23 4.42 21.91
C GLY A 62 5.25 5.46 20.80
N VAL A 63 4.37 6.44 20.91
CA VAL A 63 4.36 7.62 20.03
C VAL A 63 5.68 8.38 20.22
N THR A 64 6.43 8.57 19.13
CA THR A 64 7.72 9.29 19.19
C THR A 64 7.49 10.79 19.46
N LEU A 65 8.51 11.48 19.96
CA LEU A 65 8.40 12.91 20.25
C LEU A 65 8.09 13.74 18.98
N GLU A 66 8.68 13.37 17.84
CA GLU A 66 8.40 13.98 16.55
C GLU A 66 6.95 13.72 16.09
N GLN A 67 6.45 12.49 16.26
CA GLN A 67 5.06 12.16 15.95
C GLN A 67 4.09 12.97 16.82
N ARG A 68 4.40 13.15 18.11
CA ARG A 68 3.59 13.96 19.02
C ARG A 68 3.59 15.44 18.63
N GLN A 69 4.74 15.98 18.20
CA GLN A 69 4.85 17.38 17.73
C GLN A 69 4.02 17.64 16.48
N ASN A 70 3.89 16.64 15.61
CA ASN A 70 3.13 16.71 14.36
C ASN A 70 1.69 16.18 14.51
N ALA A 71 1.22 15.99 15.75
CA ALA A 71 -0.12 15.52 16.06
C ALA A 71 -0.88 16.56 16.90
N ILE A 72 -2.21 16.45 16.87
CA ILE A 72 -3.14 17.24 17.68
C ILE A 72 -3.75 16.34 18.74
N GLU A 73 -3.65 16.75 20.00
CA GLU A 73 -4.31 16.07 21.10
C GLU A 73 -5.80 16.45 21.15
N CYS A 74 -6.67 15.45 21.12
CA CYS A 74 -8.11 15.62 21.21
C CYS A 74 -8.73 14.42 21.92
N GLU A 75 -9.52 14.66 22.98
CA GLU A 75 -10.18 13.60 23.76
C GLU A 75 -9.23 12.49 24.22
N GLY A 76 -8.03 12.89 24.67
CA GLY A 76 -6.98 11.96 25.12
C GLY A 76 -6.34 11.13 24.02
N HIS A 77 -6.59 11.40 22.74
CA HIS A 77 -5.92 10.72 21.63
C HIS A 77 -5.12 11.74 20.82
N LEU A 78 -4.01 11.28 20.22
CA LEU A 78 -3.25 12.09 19.28
C LEU A 78 -3.76 11.81 17.87
N TYR A 79 -4.03 12.86 17.11
CA TYR A 79 -4.48 12.78 15.72
C TYR A 79 -3.42 13.37 14.81
N ALA A 80 -3.10 12.68 13.72
CA ALA A 80 -2.10 13.13 12.76
C ALA A 80 -2.50 12.77 11.33
N ALA A 81 -1.87 13.42 10.35
CA ALA A 81 -1.86 12.88 8.99
C ALA A 81 -1.00 11.62 8.93
N ILE A 82 -1.32 10.68 8.03
CA ILE A 82 -0.59 9.40 7.89
C ILE A 82 0.91 9.56 7.60
N ASP A 83 1.32 10.68 7.02
CA ASP A 83 2.71 11.04 6.73
C ASP A 83 3.34 11.98 7.78
N PHE A 84 2.66 12.18 8.92
CA PHE A 84 3.02 13.12 9.99
C PHE A 84 3.34 14.53 9.49
N THR A 85 2.63 14.96 8.45
CA THR A 85 2.67 16.36 8.03
C THR A 85 2.16 17.23 9.18
N PRO A 86 2.91 18.27 9.59
CA PRO A 86 2.48 19.17 10.66
C PRO A 86 1.09 19.74 10.39
N PRO A 87 0.23 19.88 11.42
CA PRO A 87 -1.12 20.42 11.26
C PRO A 87 -1.13 21.82 10.66
N GLN A 88 -0.10 22.62 10.94
CA GLN A 88 0.05 23.99 10.45
C GLN A 88 0.61 24.09 9.02
N SER A 89 1.04 22.98 8.42
CA SER A 89 1.60 22.99 7.07
C SER A 89 0.55 23.49 6.07
N VAL A 90 0.93 24.44 5.23
CA VAL A 90 0.09 24.91 4.11
C VAL A 90 0.38 24.01 2.91
N PRO A 91 -0.62 23.61 2.11
CA PRO A 91 -0.35 22.88 0.87
C PRO A 91 0.53 23.74 -0.06
N ASP A 92 1.64 23.16 -0.54
CA ASP A 92 2.55 23.80 -1.52
C ASP A 92 1.91 24.00 -2.91
N ILE A 93 0.67 23.52 -3.08
CA ILE A 93 -0.04 23.48 -4.35
C ILE A 93 -0.89 24.75 -4.41
N GLY A 94 -0.44 25.70 -5.23
CA GLY A 94 -1.04 27.02 -5.33
C GLY A 94 -2.54 26.99 -5.60
N LEU A 95 -3.28 27.76 -4.81
CA LEU A 95 -4.73 28.00 -4.98
C LEU A 95 -5.09 28.62 -6.36
N ASP A 96 -4.12 29.22 -7.04
CA ASP A 96 -4.30 29.96 -8.31
C ASP A 96 -3.79 29.24 -9.57
N VAL A 97 -3.24 28.03 -9.45
CA VAL A 97 -2.70 27.32 -10.61
C VAL A 97 -3.80 26.42 -11.16
N THR A 98 -4.13 26.64 -12.44
CA THR A 98 -4.93 25.74 -13.29
C THR A 98 -4.83 24.30 -12.81
N PRO A 99 -5.96 23.57 -12.64
CA PRO A 99 -5.96 22.26 -12.02
C PRO A 99 -5.06 21.33 -12.84
N ARG A 100 -3.80 21.21 -12.43
CA ARG A 100 -2.93 20.14 -12.87
C ARG A 100 -3.56 18.92 -12.24
N TYR A 101 -4.28 18.17 -13.06
CA TYR A 101 -4.78 16.84 -12.74
C TYR A 101 -3.79 16.15 -11.82
N TYR A 102 -4.24 15.71 -10.65
CA TYR A 102 -3.51 14.94 -9.65
C TYR A 102 -2.44 14.05 -10.29
N GLN A 103 -1.21 14.56 -10.45
CA GLN A 103 -0.13 13.79 -11.07
C GLN A 103 0.58 13.05 -9.94
N PRO A 104 0.63 11.71 -9.95
CA PRO A 104 1.28 10.92 -8.90
C PRO A 104 2.77 11.21 -8.69
N ASN A 105 3.37 12.01 -9.57
CA ASN A 105 4.82 12.16 -9.69
C ASN A 105 5.36 13.46 -9.05
N GLU A 106 4.52 14.43 -8.70
CA GLU A 106 4.94 15.73 -8.11
C GLU A 106 4.59 15.81 -6.61
N GLY A 107 5.28 15.02 -5.77
CA GLY A 107 5.30 15.25 -4.31
C GLY A 107 3.99 15.01 -3.55
N SER A 108 2.96 14.48 -4.20
CA SER A 108 1.66 14.18 -3.59
C SER A 108 1.76 12.95 -2.67
N LYS A 109 2.30 13.14 -1.45
CA LYS A 109 2.50 12.08 -0.45
C LYS A 109 1.25 11.28 -0.08
N GLY A 110 0.05 11.80 -0.36
CA GLY A 110 -1.23 11.07 -0.18
C GLY A 110 -1.47 9.93 -1.19
N LEU A 111 -0.75 9.94 -2.32
CA LEU A 111 -0.83 8.93 -3.39
C LEU A 111 0.22 7.84 -3.28
N THR A 112 1.17 7.94 -2.36
CA THR A 112 2.10 6.86 -2.08
C THR A 112 1.48 5.93 -1.05
N TYR A 113 1.87 4.65 -1.11
CA TYR A 113 1.54 3.74 -0.01
C TYR A 113 2.32 4.17 1.22
N ASN A 114 1.59 4.48 2.29
CA ASN A 114 2.15 4.83 3.59
C ASN A 114 1.72 3.79 4.61
N LYS A 115 2.68 3.29 5.39
CA LYS A 115 2.38 2.40 6.52
C LYS A 115 1.91 3.24 7.69
N ILE A 116 0.84 2.81 8.32
CA ILE A 116 0.46 3.34 9.63
C ILE A 116 1.52 2.85 10.62
N PRO A 117 2.16 3.74 11.40
CA PRO A 117 3.13 3.31 12.40
C PRO A 117 2.49 2.45 13.49
N GLY A 118 3.29 1.66 14.19
CA GLY A 118 2.85 0.92 15.37
C GLY A 118 2.23 1.87 16.41
N GLY A 119 1.14 1.45 17.05
CA GLY A 119 0.41 2.29 18.02
C GLY A 119 -0.51 3.35 17.41
N TRP A 120 -0.72 3.32 16.08
CA TRP A 120 -1.66 4.19 15.38
C TRP A 120 -2.68 3.38 14.57
N GLU A 121 -3.84 3.99 14.32
CA GLU A 121 -4.89 3.43 13.47
C GLU A 121 -5.58 4.53 12.65
N LEU A 122 -6.38 4.15 11.64
CA LEU A 122 -7.21 5.13 10.93
C LEU A 122 -8.25 5.72 11.90
N ALA A 123 -8.36 7.03 11.89
CA ALA A 123 -9.27 7.74 12.77
C ALA A 123 -10.69 7.82 12.19
N ASP A 124 -11.67 7.76 13.07
CA ASP A 124 -13.04 8.14 12.76
C ASP A 124 -13.20 9.67 12.83
N ALA A 125 -14.01 10.24 11.94
CA ALA A 125 -14.34 11.66 11.96
C ALA A 125 -15.60 11.91 12.80
N THR A 126 -15.47 11.87 14.13
CA THR A 126 -16.52 12.34 15.04
C THR A 126 -16.67 13.86 14.94
N ASP A 127 -17.77 14.42 15.43
CA ASP A 127 -18.00 15.86 15.35
C ASP A 127 -16.96 16.67 16.13
N VAL A 128 -16.47 16.13 17.25
CA VAL A 128 -15.39 16.74 18.03
C VAL A 128 -14.08 16.74 17.25
N VAL A 129 -13.76 15.65 16.54
CA VAL A 129 -12.58 15.58 15.67
C VAL A 129 -12.70 16.56 14.50
N LYS A 130 -13.89 16.68 13.88
CA LYS A 130 -14.10 17.67 12.81
C LYS A 130 -13.85 19.08 13.32
N GLU A 131 -14.43 19.45 14.45
CA GLU A 131 -14.35 20.81 14.99
C GLU A 131 -12.97 21.16 15.58
N LYS A 132 -12.29 20.21 16.25
CA LYS A 132 -11.03 20.49 16.96
C LYS A 132 -9.77 20.06 16.21
N VAL A 133 -9.87 19.12 15.27
CA VAL A 133 -8.70 18.53 14.57
C VAL A 133 -8.70 18.86 13.08
N ILE A 134 -9.84 18.73 12.39
CA ILE A 134 -9.86 18.90 10.92
C ILE A 134 -10.06 20.36 10.53
N LYS A 135 -11.09 20.99 11.08
CA LYS A 135 -11.51 22.37 10.78
C LYS A 135 -10.45 23.43 11.09
N PRO A 136 -9.73 23.39 12.22
CA PRO A 136 -8.82 24.48 12.60
C PRO A 136 -7.49 24.47 11.84
N TYR A 137 -7.13 23.34 11.21
CA TYR A 137 -5.77 23.11 10.74
C TYR A 137 -5.73 22.78 9.24
N PRO A 138 -4.74 23.28 8.49
CA PRO A 138 -4.59 23.02 7.05
C PRO A 138 -4.02 21.63 6.70
N TRP A 139 -3.21 21.01 7.56
CA TRP A 139 -2.61 19.67 7.35
C TRP A 139 -1.86 19.47 6.01
N GLY A 140 -1.43 20.55 5.39
CA GLY A 140 -0.78 20.58 4.08
C GLY A 140 -1.64 20.00 2.94
N THR A 141 -2.96 19.98 3.09
CA THR A 141 -3.89 19.32 2.16
C THR A 141 -5.25 20.04 2.14
N HIS A 142 -6.09 19.78 1.13
CA HIS A 142 -7.44 20.34 1.08
C HIS A 142 -8.43 19.47 1.87
N LEU A 143 -8.25 18.15 1.80
CA LEU A 143 -9.15 17.18 2.40
C LEU A 143 -8.38 16.22 3.33
N LEU A 144 -8.99 15.90 4.46
CA LEU A 144 -8.60 14.77 5.32
C LEU A 144 -9.61 13.64 5.17
N VAL A 145 -9.12 12.45 4.86
CA VAL A 145 -9.92 11.25 4.64
C VAL A 145 -9.88 10.40 5.91
N ALA A 146 -11.06 10.16 6.48
CA ALA A 146 -11.23 9.34 7.67
C ALA A 146 -11.41 7.84 7.32
N LYS A 147 -11.46 6.99 8.35
CA LYS A 147 -11.60 5.54 8.23
C LYS A 147 -12.82 5.10 7.40
N ASP A 148 -13.90 5.86 7.42
CA ASP A 148 -15.15 5.59 6.68
C ASP A 148 -15.12 6.04 5.20
N SER A 149 -13.92 6.33 4.66
CA SER A 149 -13.72 6.84 3.30
C SER A 149 -14.43 8.17 3.05
N LYS A 150 -14.74 8.93 4.10
CA LYS A 150 -15.29 10.28 3.98
C LYS A 150 -14.17 11.31 4.06
N ALA A 151 -14.20 12.25 3.12
CA ALA A 151 -13.21 13.31 2.99
C ALA A 151 -13.78 14.64 3.47
N TYR A 152 -13.17 15.21 4.50
CA TYR A 152 -13.60 16.44 5.15
C TYR A 152 -12.65 17.59 4.79
N GLN A 153 -13.21 18.77 4.57
CA GLN A 153 -12.40 19.95 4.25
C GLN A 153 -11.55 20.39 5.45
N THR A 154 -10.29 20.67 5.21
CA THR A 154 -9.38 21.29 6.19
C THR A 154 -9.62 22.80 6.26
N ALA A 155 -8.82 23.51 7.07
CA ALA A 155 -8.83 24.97 7.12
C ALA A 155 -8.55 25.68 5.78
N LYS A 156 -8.07 24.95 4.76
CA LYS A 156 -7.81 25.48 3.41
C LYS A 156 -8.99 25.30 2.44
N GLY A 157 -10.00 24.55 2.84
CA GLY A 157 -11.24 24.45 2.06
C GLY A 157 -12.16 25.65 2.25
N GLU A 158 -13.15 25.77 1.37
CA GLU A 158 -14.20 26.81 1.45
C GLU A 158 -15.12 26.62 2.67
N ARG A 159 -15.32 25.37 3.10
CA ARG A 159 -16.20 24.96 4.21
C ARG A 159 -15.48 24.01 5.16
N PRO A 160 -14.51 24.49 5.98
CA PRO A 160 -13.72 23.65 6.88
C PRO A 160 -14.57 22.80 7.84
N GLY A 161 -14.18 21.54 8.04
CA GLY A 161 -14.88 20.54 8.86
C GLY A 161 -16.07 19.87 8.20
N SER A 162 -16.57 20.39 7.07
CA SER A 162 -17.69 19.78 6.34
C SER A 162 -17.25 18.60 5.47
N LEU A 163 -18.15 17.64 5.29
CA LEU A 163 -17.96 16.53 4.35
C LEU A 163 -18.01 17.08 2.93
N GLU A 164 -16.93 16.90 2.18
CA GLU A 164 -16.89 17.29 0.76
C GLU A 164 -17.31 16.13 -0.14
N MET A 165 -16.72 14.95 0.07
CA MET A 165 -16.96 13.81 -0.82
C MET A 165 -16.55 12.45 -0.21
N LEU A 166 -16.90 11.37 -0.92
CA LEU A 166 -16.36 10.04 -0.66
C LEU A 166 -15.03 9.84 -1.39
N TRP A 167 -14.00 9.42 -0.63
CA TRP A 167 -12.66 9.20 -1.12
C TRP A 167 -12.15 7.82 -0.71
N ASP A 168 -12.13 6.92 -1.68
CA ASP A 168 -11.65 5.55 -1.53
C ASP A 168 -10.14 5.49 -1.32
N TYR A 169 -9.71 4.47 -0.61
CA TYR A 169 -8.30 4.19 -0.38
C TYR A 169 -8.02 2.69 -0.49
N ALA A 170 -6.89 2.36 -1.10
CA ALA A 170 -6.41 1.00 -1.19
C ALA A 170 -5.68 0.61 0.10
N LYS A 171 -5.93 -0.61 0.57
CA LYS A 171 -5.21 -1.25 1.68
C LYS A 171 -4.41 -2.42 1.15
N ASP A 172 -3.09 -2.37 1.34
CA ASP A 172 -2.15 -3.42 0.99
C ASP A 172 -1.44 -3.88 2.28
N PRO A 173 -1.51 -5.17 2.66
CA PRO A 173 -0.89 -5.67 3.90
C PRO A 173 0.63 -5.44 3.98
N ALA A 174 1.32 -5.44 2.84
CA ALA A 174 2.78 -5.26 2.78
C ALA A 174 3.19 -3.80 2.67
N LYS A 175 2.38 -2.96 2.00
CA LYS A 175 2.72 -1.56 1.67
C LYS A 175 2.01 -0.52 2.53
N GLY A 176 0.86 -0.85 3.13
CA GLY A 176 0.06 0.07 3.95
C GLY A 176 -1.15 0.61 3.21
N TYR A 177 -1.44 1.90 3.35
CA TYR A 177 -2.62 2.56 2.82
C TYR A 177 -2.27 3.61 1.79
N ARG A 178 -3.13 3.80 0.79
CA ARG A 178 -2.95 4.79 -0.28
C ARG A 178 -4.30 5.34 -0.71
N LEU A 179 -4.44 6.66 -0.85
CA LEU A 179 -5.64 7.24 -1.44
C LEU A 179 -5.73 6.90 -2.93
N GLU A 180 -6.92 6.61 -3.41
CA GLU A 180 -7.13 6.42 -4.84
C GLU A 180 -7.14 7.77 -5.57
N ALA A 181 -6.54 7.83 -6.76
CA ALA A 181 -6.58 9.05 -7.56
C ALA A 181 -8.02 9.33 -8.00
N LYS A 182 -8.50 10.56 -7.77
CA LYS A 182 -9.79 11.00 -8.30
C LYS A 182 -9.62 11.50 -9.73
N VAL A 183 -10.68 11.35 -10.53
CA VAL A 183 -10.73 11.75 -11.94
C VAL A 183 -11.72 12.89 -12.17
N GLY A 184 -11.59 13.58 -13.30
CA GLY A 184 -12.48 14.68 -13.67
C GLY A 184 -12.36 15.88 -12.74
N MET A 185 -13.48 16.53 -12.42
CA MET A 185 -13.50 17.75 -11.58
C MET A 185 -12.94 17.53 -10.17
N ASN A 186 -12.93 16.28 -9.69
CA ASN A 186 -12.41 15.93 -8.36
C ASN A 186 -10.89 15.71 -8.34
N ALA A 187 -10.24 15.64 -9.50
CA ALA A 187 -8.78 15.49 -9.60
C ALA A 187 -8.00 16.73 -9.15
N ARG A 188 -8.67 17.83 -8.83
CA ARG A 188 -8.07 19.06 -8.27
C ARG A 188 -7.89 18.99 -6.76
N TRP A 189 -8.57 18.06 -6.09
CA TRP A 189 -8.50 17.94 -4.64
C TRP A 189 -7.26 17.17 -4.23
N HIS A 190 -6.64 17.61 -3.14
CA HIS A 190 -5.55 16.89 -2.50
C HIS A 190 -6.04 16.35 -1.16
N GLY A 191 -5.68 15.08 -0.88
CA GLY A 191 -6.15 14.34 0.27
C GLY A 191 -4.99 13.76 1.08
N ARG A 192 -5.20 13.60 2.40
CA ARG A 192 -4.37 12.76 3.27
C ARG A 192 -5.26 11.91 4.17
N LEU A 193 -4.77 10.73 4.56
CA LEU A 193 -5.47 9.90 5.54
C LEU A 193 -5.26 10.45 6.95
N LEU A 194 -6.33 10.49 7.73
CA LEU A 194 -6.31 10.82 9.15
C LEU A 194 -6.07 9.56 9.97
N ILE A 195 -5.08 9.62 10.86
CA ILE A 195 -4.75 8.56 11.81
C ILE A 195 -4.86 9.08 13.23
N ARG A 196 -5.09 8.17 14.19
CA ARG A 196 -5.08 8.46 15.62
C ARG A 196 -4.21 7.46 16.38
N SER A 197 -3.71 7.85 17.54
CA SER A 197 -3.06 6.92 18.47
C SER A 197 -4.05 5.89 18.98
N THR A 198 -3.61 4.65 19.19
CA THR A 198 -4.41 3.59 19.85
C THR A 198 -4.37 3.72 21.36
N VAL A 199 -3.36 4.42 21.88
CA VAL A 199 -3.18 4.68 23.30
C VAL A 199 -3.83 6.01 23.65
N CYS A 200 -4.55 6.04 24.76
CA CYS A 200 -5.05 7.26 25.36
C CYS A 200 -3.95 7.92 26.20
N PHE A 201 -3.66 9.18 25.90
CA PHE A 201 -2.83 10.06 26.72
C PHE A 201 -3.78 10.81 27.65
N ALA A 202 -3.73 10.49 28.95
CA ALA A 202 -4.42 11.29 29.95
C ALA A 202 -3.77 12.70 29.95
N SER A 203 -4.59 13.73 29.83
CA SER A 203 -4.15 15.12 30.05
C SER A 203 -3.78 15.23 31.53
N GLY A 204 -2.48 15.30 31.82
CA GLY A 204 -1.95 15.55 33.16
C GLY A 204 -2.08 17.02 33.55
#